data_AF-A0A7S0EAI4-F1
#
_entry.id   AF-A0A7S0EAI4-F1
#
_cell.length_a   1.000
_cell.length_b   1.000
_cell.length_c   1.000
_cell.angle_alpha   90.00
_cell.angle_beta   90.00
_cell.angle_gamma   90.00
#
_symmetry.space_group_name_H-M   'P 1'
#
loop_
_entity.id
_entity.type
_entity.pdbx_description
1 polymer ?
#
loop_
_entity_poly.entity_id
_entity_poly.type
_entity_poly.pdbx_seq_one_letter_code
_entity_poly.pdbx_strand_id
1 'polypeptide(L)'
;STSFGDTVPRGDGARTRAASSAAMLSLLLVYESSCSFALASQLGSHLPAGRQRARPLLSAPEPPEPEPQPPAEEPVDLNREFEAGLAYGQQIKSRFTAPRIDDPGLPFADALVCVSGSLFIAQWALSPLVPTAFKIPPPSWLTAATLPGGIDWRGIPYILSTIEHGAALAACWILGALAASAYESEAFTGTWQTALTRTWKGGAFAIGVLIFSTQLSLYLSLSSQGLDPYTIPSQAGVDSNSAADRQILTTAFELFCDCSVQAVQLTLFRLYRWADAQGPGKGTNQR
;
A
#
# COMPACT_ATOMS: atom_id res chain seq x y z
N SER A 1 47.56 6.06 -52.43
CA SER A 1 47.70 5.56 -51.05
C SER A 1 46.82 6.39 -50.15
N THR A 2 46.08 5.71 -49.28
CA THR A 2 44.82 6.08 -48.60
C THR A 2 44.80 7.41 -47.82
N SER A 3 43.72 8.18 -48.06
CA SER A 3 43.27 9.32 -47.25
C SER A 3 42.37 8.85 -46.11
N PHE A 4 42.56 9.44 -44.93
CA PHE A 4 41.72 9.33 -43.73
C PHE A 4 40.30 9.86 -44.00
N GLY A 5 39.29 9.17 -43.46
CA GLY A 5 37.89 9.60 -43.46
C GLY A 5 37.24 9.23 -42.12
N ASP A 6 36.95 10.26 -41.33
CA ASP A 6 36.18 10.21 -40.09
C ASP A 6 34.69 9.97 -40.36
N THR A 7 34.06 9.07 -39.59
CA THR A 7 32.62 9.15 -39.28
C THR A 7 32.33 8.48 -37.93
N VAL A 8 31.98 9.32 -36.94
CA VAL A 8 31.40 8.94 -35.64
C VAL A 8 29.86 9.02 -35.78
N PRO A 9 29.07 7.99 -35.41
CA PRO A 9 27.63 8.14 -35.30
C PRO A 9 27.27 8.66 -33.90
N ARG A 10 26.58 9.82 -33.87
CA ARG A 10 26.09 10.53 -32.68
C ARG A 10 24.56 10.65 -32.82
N GLY A 11 23.78 10.23 -31.81
CA GLY A 11 22.58 11.01 -31.48
C GLY A 11 21.23 10.35 -31.15
N ASP A 12 20.96 9.06 -31.38
CA ASP A 12 19.56 8.57 -31.26
C ASP A 12 19.17 7.90 -29.93
N GLY A 13 20.15 7.45 -29.12
CA GLY A 13 19.86 6.76 -27.84
C GLY A 13 19.46 7.68 -26.67
N ALA A 14 19.73 8.99 -26.77
CA ALA A 14 19.48 9.94 -25.68
C ALA A 14 18.06 10.54 -25.73
N ARG A 15 17.48 10.70 -26.92
CA ARG A 15 16.12 11.26 -27.10
C ARG A 15 15.03 10.28 -26.68
N THR A 16 15.24 8.98 -26.86
CA THR A 16 14.30 7.93 -26.43
C THR A 16 14.27 7.75 -24.90
N ARG A 17 15.39 7.94 -24.21
CA ARG A 17 15.44 7.90 -22.74
C ARG A 17 14.77 9.12 -22.10
N ALA A 18 14.96 10.31 -22.67
CA ALA A 18 14.33 11.54 -22.17
C ALA A 18 12.80 11.53 -22.33
N ALA A 19 12.28 10.97 -23.43
CA ALA A 19 10.83 10.81 -23.64
C ALA A 19 10.19 9.82 -22.64
N SER A 20 10.92 8.76 -22.26
CA SER A 20 10.47 7.78 -21.27
C SER A 20 10.39 8.36 -19.85
N SER A 21 11.38 9.18 -19.46
CA SER A 21 11.40 9.84 -18.15
C SER A 21 10.31 10.93 -18.00
N ALA A 22 10.01 11.67 -19.07
CA ALA A 22 8.94 12.67 -19.06
C ALA A 22 7.54 12.04 -19.01
N ALA A 23 7.34 10.88 -19.66
CA ALA A 23 6.11 10.10 -19.55
C ALA A 23 5.91 9.54 -18.12
N MET A 24 6.99 9.11 -17.47
CA MET A 24 6.95 8.58 -16.10
C MET A 24 6.63 9.66 -15.05
N LEU A 25 7.16 10.88 -15.22
CA LEU A 25 6.82 12.05 -14.39
C LEU A 25 5.39 12.55 -14.60
N SER A 26 4.87 12.44 -15.82
CA SER A 26 3.46 12.78 -16.12
C SER A 26 2.49 11.76 -15.53
N LEU A 27 2.87 10.48 -15.48
CA LEU A 27 2.10 9.41 -14.82
C LEU A 27 2.05 9.59 -13.29
N LEU A 28 3.13 10.07 -12.67
CA LEU A 28 3.17 10.37 -11.23
C LEU A 28 2.24 11.53 -10.85
N LEU A 29 2.15 12.57 -11.69
CA LEU A 29 1.28 13.73 -11.44
C LEU A 29 -0.21 13.44 -11.67
N VAL A 30 -0.56 12.52 -12.57
CA VAL A 30 -1.95 12.06 -12.76
C VAL A 30 -2.40 11.12 -11.63
N TYR A 31 -1.47 10.47 -10.93
CA TYR A 31 -1.76 9.51 -9.86
C TYR A 31 -2.12 10.18 -8.53
N GLU A 32 -1.49 11.29 -8.15
CA GLU A 32 -1.87 12.04 -6.93
C GLU A 32 -3.33 12.54 -6.99
N SER A 33 -3.80 12.96 -8.17
CA SER A 33 -5.19 13.40 -8.35
C SER A 33 -6.21 12.26 -8.30
N SER A 34 -5.79 11.01 -8.54
CA SER A 34 -6.68 9.84 -8.61
C SER A 34 -6.87 9.17 -7.24
N CYS A 35 -5.84 9.21 -6.38
CA CYS A 35 -5.91 8.70 -5.01
C CYS A 35 -6.88 9.49 -4.11
N SER A 36 -7.01 10.81 -4.30
CA SER A 36 -8.00 11.60 -3.58
C SER A 36 -9.44 11.29 -3.99
N PHE A 37 -9.68 10.84 -5.24
CA PHE A 37 -11.02 10.55 -5.74
C PHE A 37 -11.49 9.14 -5.38
N ALA A 38 -10.60 8.14 -5.43
CA ALA A 38 -10.94 6.75 -5.08
C ALA A 38 -11.15 6.53 -3.57
N LEU A 39 -10.38 7.23 -2.73
CA LEU A 39 -10.58 7.20 -1.28
C LEU A 39 -11.88 7.91 -0.86
N ALA A 40 -12.24 9.00 -1.55
CA ALA A 40 -13.52 9.69 -1.35
C ALA A 40 -14.73 8.89 -1.87
N SER A 41 -14.58 8.14 -2.98
CA SER A 41 -15.68 7.35 -3.54
C SER A 41 -15.99 6.08 -2.74
N GLN A 42 -15.01 5.49 -2.05
CA GLN A 42 -15.24 4.31 -1.19
C GLN A 42 -15.68 4.65 0.24
N LEU A 43 -15.31 5.81 0.78
CA LEU A 43 -15.86 6.30 2.05
C LEU A 43 -17.21 7.01 1.91
N GLY A 44 -17.56 7.51 0.72
CA GLY A 44 -18.83 8.18 0.46
C GLY A 44 -20.04 7.23 0.28
N SER A 45 -19.82 5.93 0.07
CA SER A 45 -20.92 4.98 -0.20
C SER A 45 -21.50 4.28 1.04
N HIS A 46 -20.98 4.55 2.24
CA HIS A 46 -21.42 3.91 3.48
C HIS A 46 -21.73 4.87 4.65
N LEU A 47 -21.93 6.16 4.38
CA LEU A 47 -22.45 7.10 5.37
C LEU A 47 -23.85 7.58 4.95
N PRO A 48 -24.89 7.44 5.81
CA PRO A 48 -26.18 8.05 5.53
C PRO A 48 -26.01 9.57 5.45
N ALA A 49 -26.41 10.15 4.32
CA ALA A 49 -26.29 11.57 4.02
C ALA A 49 -27.21 12.41 4.92
N GLY A 50 -26.78 12.71 6.14
CA GLY A 50 -27.39 13.71 7.02
C GLY A 50 -27.08 15.12 6.53
N ARG A 51 -27.81 15.61 5.53
CA ARG A 51 -27.64 16.95 4.96
C ARG A 51 -28.43 17.99 5.77
N GLN A 52 -27.95 18.39 6.95
CA GLN A 52 -28.48 19.59 7.62
C GLN A 52 -27.87 20.85 7.01
N ARG A 53 -28.59 21.45 6.06
CA ARG A 53 -28.30 22.78 5.53
C ARG A 53 -29.19 23.78 6.28
N ALA A 54 -28.60 24.53 7.20
CA ALA A 54 -29.27 25.66 7.84
C ALA A 54 -29.71 26.69 6.79
N ARG A 55 -30.99 27.09 6.81
CA ARG A 55 -31.52 28.28 6.14
C ARG A 55 -32.51 29.00 7.06
N PRO A 56 -32.68 30.32 6.91
CA PRO A 56 -33.05 31.24 7.98
C PRO A 56 -34.56 31.28 8.22
N LEU A 57 -34.92 31.52 9.48
CA LEU A 57 -36.28 31.74 9.97
C LEU A 57 -36.86 33.06 9.42
N LEU A 58 -37.91 33.01 8.59
CA LEU A 58 -38.98 34.02 8.49
C LEU A 58 -40.00 33.67 7.39
N SER A 59 -41.10 33.00 7.77
CA SER A 59 -42.50 33.26 7.35
C SER A 59 -43.44 32.11 7.76
N ALA A 60 -44.68 32.45 8.09
CA ALA A 60 -45.73 31.64 8.73
C ALA A 60 -46.14 30.34 7.98
N PRO A 61 -46.76 29.35 8.65
CA PRO A 61 -46.89 27.98 8.14
C PRO A 61 -48.04 27.82 7.14
N GLU A 62 -47.71 27.40 5.92
CA GLU A 62 -48.66 26.80 4.98
C GLU A 62 -48.88 25.31 5.32
N PRO A 63 -50.07 24.74 5.09
CA PRO A 63 -50.36 23.34 5.39
C PRO A 63 -49.46 22.41 4.56
N PRO A 64 -48.87 21.36 5.14
CA PRO A 64 -47.96 20.49 4.40
C PRO A 64 -48.72 19.71 3.32
N GLU A 65 -48.32 19.91 2.07
CA GLU A 65 -48.61 18.95 0.99
C GLU A 65 -48.04 17.57 1.38
N PRO A 66 -48.73 16.45 1.10
CA PRO A 66 -48.23 15.13 1.43
C PRO A 66 -46.92 14.87 0.66
N GLU A 67 -45.80 14.76 1.39
CA GLU A 67 -44.53 14.34 0.81
C GLU A 67 -44.71 12.96 0.15
N PRO A 68 -44.23 12.75 -1.09
CA PRO A 68 -44.26 11.44 -1.71
C PRO A 68 -43.46 10.46 -0.84
N GLN A 69 -44.14 9.42 -0.35
CA GLN A 69 -43.53 8.38 0.47
C GLN A 69 -42.33 7.78 -0.29
N PRO A 70 -41.16 7.64 0.36
CA PRO A 70 -40.05 6.92 -0.25
C PRO A 70 -40.49 5.49 -0.59
N PRO A 71 -40.02 4.92 -1.71
CA PRO A 71 -40.41 3.56 -2.11
C PRO A 71 -40.09 2.59 -0.96
N ALA A 72 -41.06 1.74 -0.62
CA ALA A 72 -40.91 0.74 0.42
C ALA A 72 -39.67 -0.14 0.12
N GLU A 73 -38.73 -0.16 1.05
CA GLU A 73 -37.56 -1.05 0.99
C GLU A 73 -38.05 -2.50 0.93
N GLU A 74 -37.67 -3.24 -0.12
CA GLU A 74 -37.99 -4.66 -0.23
C GLU A 74 -37.46 -5.42 1.00
N PRO A 75 -38.22 -6.36 1.57
CA PRO A 75 -37.79 -7.11 2.74
C PRO A 75 -36.54 -7.93 2.38
N VAL A 76 -35.42 -7.55 2.98
CA VAL A 76 -34.13 -8.23 2.82
C VAL A 76 -34.24 -9.67 3.33
N ASP A 77 -34.00 -10.65 2.46
CA ASP A 77 -34.01 -12.06 2.81
C ASP A 77 -32.73 -12.44 3.57
N LEU A 78 -32.80 -12.33 4.89
CA LEU A 78 -31.70 -12.59 5.82
C LEU A 78 -31.11 -14.00 5.69
N ASN A 79 -31.93 -15.00 5.34
CA ASN A 79 -31.44 -16.38 5.21
C ASN A 79 -30.54 -16.52 3.97
N ARG A 80 -30.96 -15.90 2.86
CA ARG A 80 -30.16 -15.85 1.65
C ARG A 80 -28.84 -15.09 1.85
N GLU A 81 -28.87 -13.97 2.56
CA GLU A 81 -27.66 -13.21 2.89
C GLU A 81 -26.70 -14.01 3.78
N PHE A 82 -27.24 -14.73 4.77
CA PHE A 82 -26.45 -15.58 5.65
C PHE A 82 -25.78 -16.74 4.91
N GLU A 83 -26.50 -17.44 4.03
CA GLU A 83 -25.93 -18.52 3.20
C GLU A 83 -24.85 -17.99 2.23
N ALA A 84 -25.09 -16.83 1.62
CA ALA A 84 -24.10 -16.17 0.78
C ALA A 84 -22.82 -15.82 1.58
N GLY A 85 -22.99 -15.34 2.82
CA GLY A 85 -21.88 -15.06 3.74
C GLY A 85 -21.09 -16.33 4.12
N LEU A 86 -21.77 -17.44 4.41
CA LEU A 86 -21.14 -18.73 4.69
C LEU A 86 -20.33 -19.25 3.50
N ALA A 87 -20.91 -19.20 2.30
CA ALA A 87 -20.23 -19.61 1.07
C ALA A 87 -18.98 -18.76 0.80
N TYR A 88 -19.09 -17.44 0.98
CA TYR A 88 -17.95 -16.53 0.89
C TYR A 88 -16.87 -16.87 1.92
N GLY A 89 -17.25 -17.13 3.18
CA GLY A 89 -16.33 -17.52 4.24
C GLY A 89 -15.57 -18.82 3.92
N GLN A 90 -16.25 -19.83 3.37
CA GLN A 90 -15.60 -21.06 2.91
C GLN A 90 -14.64 -20.82 1.75
N GLN A 91 -14.99 -19.93 0.82
CA GLN A 91 -14.12 -19.54 -0.28
C GLN A 91 -12.86 -18.81 0.20
N ILE A 92 -12.99 -17.89 1.16
CA ILE A 92 -11.82 -17.21 1.74
C ILE A 92 -10.94 -18.20 2.48
N LYS A 93 -11.53 -19.10 3.28
CA LYS A 93 -10.78 -20.15 3.99
C LYS A 93 -9.98 -21.02 3.01
N SER A 94 -10.57 -21.44 1.90
CA SER A 94 -9.89 -22.30 0.93
C SER A 94 -8.67 -21.62 0.30
N ARG A 95 -8.69 -20.29 0.09
CA ARG A 95 -7.54 -19.52 -0.39
C ARG A 95 -6.33 -19.58 0.54
N PHE A 96 -6.53 -19.78 1.83
CA PHE A 96 -5.44 -19.93 2.80
C PHE A 96 -5.06 -21.38 3.06
N THR A 97 -6.02 -22.31 3.07
CA THR A 97 -5.76 -23.73 3.40
C THR A 97 -5.30 -24.57 2.22
N ALA A 98 -5.64 -24.17 0.99
CA ALA A 98 -5.25 -24.85 -0.24
C ALA A 98 -4.97 -23.81 -1.36
N PRO A 99 -3.94 -22.96 -1.20
CA PRO A 99 -3.68 -21.88 -2.13
C PRO A 99 -3.23 -22.42 -3.50
N ARG A 100 -3.78 -21.82 -4.57
CA ARG A 100 -3.33 -22.08 -5.93
C ARG A 100 -2.25 -21.06 -6.31
N ILE A 101 -1.05 -21.54 -6.55
CA ILE A 101 0.11 -20.73 -6.96
C ILE A 101 0.56 -21.27 -8.32
N ASP A 102 0.22 -20.58 -9.39
CA ASP A 102 0.52 -21.03 -10.75
C ASP A 102 1.96 -20.66 -11.18
N ASP A 103 2.59 -19.67 -10.52
CA ASP A 103 4.00 -19.32 -10.66
C ASP A 103 4.69 -19.38 -9.28
N PRO A 104 5.50 -20.42 -9.00
CA PRO A 104 6.16 -20.57 -7.71
C PRO A 104 7.24 -19.51 -7.44
N GLY A 105 7.74 -18.82 -8.48
CA GLY A 105 8.72 -17.75 -8.32
C GLY A 105 8.09 -16.41 -7.90
N LEU A 106 6.79 -16.23 -8.13
CA LEU A 106 6.09 -14.97 -7.93
C LEU A 106 6.03 -14.53 -6.46
N PRO A 107 5.75 -15.40 -5.46
CA PRO A 107 5.82 -15.02 -4.05
C PRO A 107 7.22 -14.58 -3.60
N PHE A 108 8.28 -15.22 -4.13
CA PHE A 108 9.67 -14.82 -3.82
C PHE A 108 10.01 -13.46 -4.43
N ALA A 109 9.59 -13.23 -5.66
CA ALA A 109 9.78 -11.93 -6.32
C ALA A 109 9.04 -10.81 -5.58
N ASP A 110 7.79 -11.06 -5.16
CA ASP A 110 7.04 -10.10 -4.34
C ASP A 110 7.74 -9.80 -3.01
N ALA A 111 8.30 -10.81 -2.34
CA ALA A 111 9.04 -10.60 -1.11
C ALA A 111 10.29 -9.73 -1.33
N LEU A 112 11.03 -9.96 -2.42
CA LEU A 112 12.18 -9.14 -2.78
C LEU A 112 11.76 -7.70 -3.12
N VAL A 113 10.62 -7.50 -3.78
CA VAL A 113 10.06 -6.16 -4.03
C VAL A 113 9.76 -5.48 -2.69
N CYS A 114 9.13 -6.17 -1.75
CA CYS A 114 8.83 -5.61 -0.43
C CYS A 114 10.09 -5.20 0.33
N VAL A 115 11.13 -6.05 0.32
CA VAL A 115 12.44 -5.74 0.91
C VAL A 115 13.13 -4.58 0.19
N SER A 116 12.99 -4.48 -1.14
CA SER A 116 13.52 -3.32 -1.88
C SER A 116 12.83 -2.01 -1.49
N GLY A 117 11.56 -2.08 -1.08
CA GLY A 117 10.80 -0.95 -0.52
C GLY A 117 11.37 -0.42 0.78
N SER A 118 11.66 -1.31 1.73
CA SER A 118 12.29 -0.90 2.99
C SER A 118 13.71 -0.35 2.75
N LEU A 119 14.48 -0.98 1.85
CA LEU A 119 15.80 -0.47 1.44
C LEU A 119 15.73 0.92 0.82
N PHE A 120 14.71 1.18 0.01
CA PHE A 120 14.48 2.51 -0.56
C PHE A 120 14.21 3.55 0.53
N ILE A 121 13.33 3.25 1.49
CA ILE A 121 13.04 4.16 2.61
C ILE A 121 14.31 4.42 3.44
N ALA A 122 15.05 3.36 3.79
CA ALA A 122 16.30 3.48 4.56
C ALA A 122 17.34 4.32 3.82
N GLN A 123 17.54 4.08 2.52
CA GLN A 123 18.44 4.87 1.69
C GLN A 123 17.99 6.34 1.64
N TRP A 124 16.70 6.60 1.49
CA TRP A 124 16.17 7.96 1.43
C TRP A 124 16.34 8.71 2.76
N ALA A 125 16.12 8.02 3.88
CA ALA A 125 16.27 8.58 5.23
C ALA A 125 17.73 8.81 5.62
N LEU A 126 18.67 7.97 5.16
CA LEU A 126 20.08 8.07 5.53
C LEU A 126 20.90 8.92 4.54
N SER A 127 20.47 9.03 3.29
CA SER A 127 21.25 9.69 2.24
C SER A 127 21.51 11.17 2.57
N PRO A 128 22.77 11.64 2.47
CA PRO A 128 23.08 13.06 2.56
C PRO A 128 22.70 13.84 1.29
N LEU A 129 22.36 13.14 0.21
CA LEU A 129 22.00 13.74 -1.08
C LEU A 129 20.54 14.19 -1.13
N VAL A 130 19.70 13.70 -0.22
CA VAL A 130 18.29 14.09 -0.14
C VAL A 130 18.20 15.42 0.63
N PRO A 131 17.66 16.49 0.02
CA PRO A 131 17.48 17.76 0.70
C PRO A 131 16.60 17.60 1.94
N THR A 132 16.92 18.32 3.02
CA THR A 132 16.22 18.21 4.31
C THR A 132 14.69 18.39 4.18
N ALA A 133 14.23 19.24 3.25
CA ALA A 133 12.81 19.48 3.01
C ALA A 133 12.04 18.24 2.49
N PHE A 134 12.73 17.28 1.87
CA PHE A 134 12.15 16.04 1.33
C PHE A 134 12.66 14.81 2.08
N LYS A 135 13.39 15.00 3.17
CA LYS A 135 14.05 13.92 3.90
C LYS A 135 13.04 13.25 4.81
N ILE A 136 12.89 11.94 4.65
CA ILE A 136 12.13 11.11 5.58
C ILE A 136 12.92 11.06 6.89
N PRO A 137 12.34 11.43 8.04
CA PRO A 137 12.97 11.23 9.33
C PRO A 137 13.40 9.75 9.48
N PRO A 138 14.56 9.47 10.11
CA PRO A 138 14.98 8.10 10.32
C PRO A 138 13.89 7.28 11.03
N PRO A 139 13.39 6.20 10.40
CA PRO A 139 12.34 5.39 11.01
C PRO A 139 12.82 4.73 12.30
N SER A 140 11.90 4.50 13.22
CA SER A 140 12.12 3.86 14.51
C SER A 140 12.63 2.43 14.39
N TRP A 141 12.22 1.72 13.33
CA TRP A 141 12.70 0.37 13.00
C TRP A 141 14.12 0.36 12.42
N LEU A 142 14.65 1.49 11.94
CA LEU A 142 15.96 1.59 11.30
C LEU A 142 17.07 1.70 12.35
N THR A 143 17.39 0.57 12.96
CA THR A 143 18.42 0.46 14.00
C THR A 143 19.74 -0.04 13.43
N ALA A 144 20.85 0.49 13.95
CA ALA A 144 22.18 0.05 13.57
C ALA A 144 22.56 -1.21 14.36
N ALA A 145 22.79 -2.32 13.66
CA ALA A 145 23.35 -3.53 14.24
C ALA A 145 24.81 -3.30 14.66
N THR A 146 25.16 -3.76 15.86
CA THR A 146 26.55 -3.72 16.34
C THR A 146 27.39 -4.73 15.56
N LEU A 147 28.25 -4.25 14.66
CA LEU A 147 29.16 -5.10 13.91
C LEU A 147 30.38 -5.49 14.77
N PRO A 148 30.79 -6.77 14.78
CA PRO A 148 32.03 -7.18 15.45
C PRO A 148 33.24 -6.44 14.87
N GLY A 149 34.09 -5.91 15.75
CA GLY A 149 35.39 -5.35 15.36
C GLY A 149 35.40 -3.87 14.92
N GLY A 150 34.35 -3.10 15.20
CA GLY A 150 34.38 -1.64 14.95
C GLY A 150 34.44 -1.25 13.46
N ILE A 151 33.99 -2.16 12.57
CA ILE A 151 33.91 -1.91 11.14
C ILE A 151 32.78 -0.90 10.88
N ASP A 152 33.15 0.38 10.76
CA ASP A 152 32.22 1.50 10.56
C ASP A 152 31.95 1.75 9.06
N TRP A 153 31.53 0.69 8.35
CA TRP A 153 31.13 0.82 6.95
C TRP A 153 29.75 1.47 6.88
N ARG A 154 29.72 2.70 6.37
CA ARG A 154 28.49 3.52 6.23
C ARG A 154 27.37 2.70 5.57
N GLY A 155 26.27 2.51 6.31
CA GLY A 155 25.04 1.86 5.81
C GLY A 155 24.89 0.38 6.17
N ILE A 156 25.98 -0.39 6.28
CA ILE A 156 25.92 -1.84 6.54
C ILE A 156 25.26 -2.20 7.88
N PRO A 157 25.51 -1.46 8.98
CA PRO A 157 24.80 -1.67 10.24
C PRO A 157 23.27 -1.64 10.10
N TYR A 158 22.73 -0.93 9.12
CA TYR A 158 21.28 -0.74 8.94
C TYR A 158 20.64 -1.76 8.01
N ILE A 159 21.42 -2.60 7.31
CA ILE A 159 20.89 -3.55 6.33
C ILE A 159 20.01 -4.59 7.02
N LEU A 160 20.44 -5.12 8.17
CA LEU A 160 19.72 -6.20 8.85
C LEU A 160 18.32 -5.75 9.28
N SER A 161 18.22 -4.62 9.99
CA SER A 161 16.93 -4.05 10.42
C SER A 161 16.03 -3.71 9.22
N THR A 162 16.62 -3.27 8.11
CA THR A 162 15.87 -2.98 6.88
C THR A 162 15.32 -4.25 6.21
N ILE A 163 16.10 -5.33 6.19
CA ILE A 163 15.66 -6.63 5.65
C ILE A 163 14.56 -7.22 6.55
N GLU A 164 14.73 -7.16 7.87
CA GLU A 164 13.74 -7.66 8.83
C GLU A 164 12.39 -6.93 8.66
N HIS A 165 12.42 -5.59 8.59
CA HIS A 165 11.23 -4.79 8.33
C HIS A 165 10.59 -5.12 6.97
N GLY A 166 11.42 -5.19 5.92
CA GLY A 166 10.97 -5.57 4.57
C GLY A 166 10.34 -6.96 4.51
N ALA A 167 10.86 -7.92 5.29
CA ALA A 167 10.30 -9.26 5.41
C ALA A 167 8.96 -9.27 6.14
N ALA A 168 8.77 -8.43 7.16
CA ALA A 168 7.48 -8.25 7.81
C ALA A 168 6.43 -7.66 6.84
N LEU A 169 6.81 -6.65 6.04
CA LEU A 169 5.96 -6.11 4.96
C LEU A 169 5.63 -7.17 3.91
N ALA A 170 6.62 -7.98 3.51
CA ALA A 170 6.42 -9.10 2.59
C ALA A 170 5.42 -10.11 3.11
N ALA A 171 5.49 -10.47 4.40
CA ALA A 171 4.54 -11.38 5.01
C ALA A 171 3.10 -10.84 4.96
N CYS A 172 2.91 -9.55 5.25
CA CYS A 172 1.60 -8.88 5.14
C CYS A 172 1.08 -8.92 3.70
N TRP A 173 1.95 -8.62 2.73
CA TRP A 173 1.61 -8.68 1.31
C TRP A 173 1.25 -10.09 0.86
N ILE A 174 2.03 -11.11 1.21
CA ILE A 174 1.77 -12.51 0.80
C ILE A 174 0.40 -12.96 1.29
N LEU A 175 0.03 -12.64 2.53
CA LEU A 175 -1.30 -12.93 3.06
C LEU A 175 -2.40 -12.23 2.26
N GLY A 176 -2.21 -10.95 1.90
CA GLY A 176 -3.13 -10.21 1.04
C GLY A 176 -3.23 -10.77 -0.38
N ALA A 177 -2.09 -11.13 -0.98
CA ALA A 177 -2.02 -11.71 -2.31
C ALA A 177 -2.75 -13.06 -2.38
N LEU A 178 -2.62 -13.89 -1.34
CA LEU A 178 -3.39 -15.13 -1.20
C LEU A 178 -4.89 -14.84 -1.04
N ALA A 179 -5.26 -13.89 -0.17
CA ALA A 179 -6.65 -13.49 0.02
C ALA A 179 -7.31 -13.01 -1.28
N ALA A 180 -6.54 -12.36 -2.17
CA ALA A 180 -7.00 -11.82 -3.44
C ALA A 180 -6.77 -12.73 -4.66
N SER A 181 -6.31 -13.97 -4.48
CA SER A 181 -6.01 -14.90 -5.57
C SER A 181 -5.02 -14.30 -6.59
N ALA A 182 -4.05 -13.52 -6.12
CA ALA A 182 -3.08 -12.78 -6.95
C ALA A 182 -1.91 -13.66 -7.45
N TYR A 183 -1.83 -14.92 -7.00
CA TYR A 183 -0.84 -15.91 -7.48
C TYR A 183 -1.39 -16.92 -8.49
N GLU A 184 -2.68 -16.81 -8.81
CA GLU A 184 -3.30 -17.58 -9.88
C GLU A 184 -2.96 -16.95 -11.23
N SER A 185 -2.88 -17.78 -12.27
CA SER A 185 -2.54 -17.40 -13.65
C SER A 185 -3.37 -16.25 -14.19
N GLU A 186 -4.67 -16.23 -13.89
CA GLU A 186 -5.59 -15.16 -14.28
C GLU A 186 -5.15 -13.77 -13.81
N ALA A 187 -4.37 -13.68 -12.73
CA ALA A 187 -3.86 -12.42 -12.20
C ALA A 187 -2.71 -11.83 -13.04
N PHE A 188 -2.05 -12.60 -13.89
CA PHE A 188 -0.91 -12.12 -14.69
C PHE A 188 -0.98 -12.46 -16.20
N THR A 189 -1.76 -13.46 -16.60
CA THR A 189 -2.04 -13.76 -18.02
C THR A 189 -3.33 -13.11 -18.52
N GLY A 190 -4.19 -12.66 -17.60
CA GLY A 190 -5.45 -12.00 -17.92
C GLY A 190 -5.30 -10.55 -18.42
N THR A 191 -6.40 -9.79 -18.33
CA THR A 191 -6.39 -8.36 -18.66
C THR A 191 -5.62 -7.55 -17.62
N TRP A 192 -5.08 -6.39 -18.01
CA TRP A 192 -4.36 -5.51 -17.09
C TRP A 192 -5.27 -5.04 -15.94
N GLN A 193 -6.57 -4.87 -16.19
CA GLN A 193 -7.54 -4.51 -15.15
C GLN A 193 -7.69 -5.61 -14.10
N THR A 194 -7.70 -6.88 -14.51
CA THR A 194 -7.76 -8.00 -13.57
C THR A 194 -6.50 -8.07 -12.72
N ALA A 195 -5.32 -7.88 -13.33
CA ALA A 195 -4.04 -7.85 -12.63
C ALA A 195 -4.01 -6.74 -11.57
N LEU A 196 -4.41 -5.51 -11.92
CA LEU A 196 -4.48 -4.40 -10.98
C LEU A 196 -5.55 -4.60 -9.91
N THR A 197 -6.75 -5.07 -10.28
CA THR A 197 -7.84 -5.28 -9.33
C THR A 197 -7.45 -6.29 -8.25
N ARG A 198 -6.82 -7.41 -8.62
CA ARG A 198 -6.33 -8.41 -7.66
C ARG A 198 -5.18 -7.86 -6.81
N THR A 199 -4.27 -7.10 -7.42
CA THR A 199 -3.16 -6.44 -6.72
C THR A 199 -3.67 -5.47 -5.66
N TRP A 200 -4.63 -4.61 -6.00
CA TRP A 200 -5.18 -3.61 -5.09
C TRP A 200 -6.07 -4.23 -4.01
N LYS A 201 -6.85 -5.26 -4.33
CA LYS A 201 -7.59 -6.03 -3.31
C LYS A 201 -6.63 -6.70 -2.32
N GLY A 202 -5.55 -7.29 -2.82
CA GLY A 202 -4.50 -7.87 -1.97
C GLY A 202 -3.81 -6.81 -1.13
N GLY A 203 -3.53 -5.64 -1.72
CA GLY A 203 -2.94 -4.50 -1.03
C GLY A 203 -3.81 -3.96 0.09
N ALA A 204 -5.12 -3.79 -0.14
CA ALA A 204 -6.05 -3.35 0.89
C ALA A 204 -6.11 -4.33 2.06
N PHE A 205 -6.11 -5.65 1.79
CA PHE A 205 -6.03 -6.67 2.83
C PHE A 205 -4.70 -6.60 3.59
N ALA A 206 -3.58 -6.49 2.87
CA ALA A 206 -2.24 -6.41 3.45
C ALA A 206 -2.09 -5.16 4.34
N ILE A 207 -2.64 -4.02 3.94
CA ILE A 207 -2.69 -2.79 4.75
C ILE A 207 -3.49 -3.03 6.03
N GLY A 208 -4.62 -3.73 5.97
CA GLY A 208 -5.39 -4.10 7.16
C GLY A 208 -4.58 -4.95 8.15
N VAL A 209 -3.87 -5.97 7.65
CA VAL A 209 -2.97 -6.81 8.47
C VAL A 209 -1.83 -5.98 9.06
N LEU A 210 -1.25 -5.10 8.26
CA LEU A 210 -0.16 -4.22 8.69
C LEU A 210 -0.62 -3.27 9.79
N ILE A 211 -1.75 -2.58 9.61
CA ILE A 211 -2.36 -1.72 10.64
C ILE A 211 -2.58 -2.53 11.91
N PHE A 212 -3.20 -3.70 11.82
CA PHE A 212 -3.46 -4.54 12.99
C PHE A 212 -2.17 -4.92 13.73
N SER A 213 -1.15 -5.37 13.00
CA SER A 213 0.15 -5.73 13.56
C SER A 213 0.83 -4.52 14.21
N THR A 214 0.82 -3.36 13.55
CA THR A 214 1.41 -2.12 14.05
C THR A 214 0.72 -1.67 15.34
N GLN A 215 -0.62 -1.71 15.38
CA GLN A 215 -1.38 -1.35 16.59
C GLN A 215 -1.08 -2.28 17.75
N LEU A 216 -0.94 -3.60 17.49
CA LEU A 216 -0.56 -4.57 18.52
C LEU A 216 0.87 -4.30 19.05
N SER A 217 1.84 -4.11 18.15
CA SER A 217 3.22 -3.81 18.53
C SER A 217 3.33 -2.50 19.33
N LEU A 218 2.60 -1.46 18.90
CA LEU A 218 2.56 -0.17 19.57
C LEU A 218 1.94 -0.28 20.96
N TYR A 219 0.82 -1.00 21.10
CA TYR A 219 0.20 -1.27 22.40
C TYR A 219 1.17 -1.98 23.36
N LEU A 220 1.84 -3.04 22.90
CA LEU A 220 2.82 -3.76 23.71
C LEU A 220 4.01 -2.87 24.10
N SER A 221 4.49 -2.04 23.17
CA SER A 221 5.59 -1.11 23.43
C SER A 221 5.21 -0.05 24.48
N LEU A 222 4.06 0.59 24.34
CA LEU A 222 3.57 1.59 25.31
C LEU A 222 3.30 0.97 26.68
N SER A 223 2.67 -0.21 26.72
CA SER A 223 2.41 -0.96 27.95
C SER A 223 3.71 -1.31 28.68
N SER A 224 4.75 -1.74 27.95
CA SER A 224 6.07 -2.04 28.54
C SER A 224 6.77 -0.82 29.14
N GLN A 225 6.46 0.38 28.63
CA GLN A 225 6.98 1.65 29.11
C GLN A 225 6.12 2.28 30.22
N GLY A 226 5.01 1.63 30.61
CA GLY A 226 4.04 2.20 31.56
C GLY A 226 3.25 3.39 31.00
N LEU A 227 3.28 3.60 29.68
CA LEU A 227 2.62 4.68 28.94
C LEU A 227 1.26 4.23 28.37
N ASP A 228 0.58 3.35 29.08
CA ASP A 228 -0.67 2.75 28.61
C ASP A 228 -1.77 3.82 28.44
N PRO A 229 -2.45 3.92 27.28
CA PRO A 229 -3.58 4.84 27.10
C PRO A 229 -4.76 4.61 28.05
N TYR A 230 -4.82 3.46 28.74
CA TYR A 230 -5.87 3.13 29.70
C TYR A 230 -5.46 3.36 31.16
N THR A 231 -4.20 3.69 31.47
CA THR A 231 -3.85 4.12 32.83
C THR A 231 -4.39 5.53 33.07
N ILE A 232 -5.02 5.71 34.23
CA ILE A 232 -5.71 6.95 34.61
C ILE A 232 -4.72 8.12 34.48
N PRO A 233 -5.10 9.24 33.81
CA PRO A 233 -4.21 10.39 33.56
C PRO A 233 -3.65 11.07 34.81
N SER A 234 -3.97 10.59 36.01
CA SER A 234 -3.42 11.06 37.29
C SER A 234 -2.05 10.46 37.65
N GLN A 235 -1.60 9.38 36.99
CA GLN A 235 -0.28 8.78 37.26
C GLN A 235 0.79 9.15 36.22
N ALA A 236 0.39 9.42 34.99
CA ALA A 236 1.27 9.91 33.93
C ALA A 236 1.35 11.44 33.99
N GLY A 237 2.53 11.99 34.24
CA GLY A 237 2.77 13.44 34.12
C GLY A 237 2.56 13.95 32.69
N VAL A 238 2.52 15.28 32.52
CA VAL A 238 2.36 15.93 31.20
C VAL A 238 3.43 15.46 30.20
N ASP A 239 4.65 15.21 30.67
CA ASP A 239 5.76 14.76 29.83
C ASP A 239 5.57 13.33 29.29
N SER A 240 5.02 12.41 30.09
CA SER A 240 4.74 11.03 29.65
C SER A 240 3.67 10.97 28.56
N ASN A 241 2.65 11.83 28.62
CA ASN A 241 1.62 11.89 27.57
C ASN A 241 2.22 12.40 26.25
N SER A 242 3.11 13.39 26.31
CA SER A 242 3.78 13.92 25.11
C SER A 242 4.70 12.90 24.44
N ALA A 243 5.32 12.00 25.23
CA ALA A 243 6.17 10.93 24.71
C ALA A 243 5.33 9.87 23.98
N ALA A 244 4.20 9.46 24.56
CA ALA A 244 3.26 8.53 23.93
C ALA A 244 2.70 9.10 22.62
N ASP A 245 2.24 10.36 22.62
CA ASP A 245 1.73 11.03 21.42
C ASP A 245 2.77 11.10 20.31
N ARG A 246 4.02 11.43 20.66
CA ARG A 246 5.12 11.47 19.69
C ARG A 246 5.39 10.08 19.10
N GLN A 247 5.36 9.02 19.91
CA GLN A 247 5.55 7.66 19.43
C GLN A 247 4.43 7.25 18.48
N ILE A 248 3.16 7.51 18.84
CA ILE A 248 1.99 7.22 17.99
C ILE A 248 2.10 7.95 16.64
N LEU A 249 2.40 9.26 16.64
CA LEU A 249 2.52 10.05 15.41
C LEU A 249 3.69 9.58 14.53
N THR A 250 4.82 9.21 15.15
CA THR A 250 5.98 8.69 14.43
C THR A 250 5.64 7.36 13.76
N THR A 251 5.06 6.41 14.50
CA THR A 251 4.63 5.12 13.96
C THR A 251 3.56 5.26 12.87
N ALA A 252 2.60 6.18 13.03
CA ALA A 252 1.59 6.44 12.01
C ALA A 252 2.20 6.99 10.71
N PHE A 253 3.18 7.89 10.81
CA PHE A 253 3.91 8.42 9.66
C PHE A 253 4.73 7.32 8.96
N GLU A 254 5.44 6.49 9.72
CA GLU A 254 6.20 5.34 9.17
C GLU A 254 5.28 4.37 8.42
N LEU A 255 4.14 4.02 9.02
CA LEU A 255 3.12 3.18 8.41
C LEU A 255 2.61 3.77 7.10
N PHE A 256 2.39 5.08 7.04
CA PHE A 256 1.97 5.76 5.81
C PHE A 256 3.04 5.70 4.72
N CYS A 257 4.31 5.91 5.08
CA CYS A 257 5.43 5.77 4.16
C CYS A 257 5.54 4.33 3.63
N ASP A 258 5.45 3.32 4.48
CA ASP A 258 5.48 1.91 4.10
C ASP A 258 4.34 1.59 3.13
N CYS A 259 3.10 1.95 3.48
CA CYS A 259 1.94 1.73 2.62
C CYS A 259 2.13 2.37 1.23
N SER A 260 2.61 3.62 1.19
CA SER A 260 2.77 4.38 -0.05
C SER A 260 3.86 3.78 -0.95
N VAL A 261 5.03 3.47 -0.38
CA VAL A 261 6.15 2.90 -1.13
C VAL A 261 5.80 1.50 -1.63
N GLN A 262 5.22 0.64 -0.77
CA GLN A 262 4.82 -0.71 -1.15
C GLN A 262 3.73 -0.71 -2.23
N ALA A 263 2.71 0.16 -2.10
CA ALA A 263 1.66 0.27 -3.10
C ALA A 263 2.22 0.62 -4.48
N VAL A 264 3.15 1.58 -4.56
CA VAL A 264 3.80 1.96 -5.83
C VAL A 264 4.64 0.82 -6.37
N GLN A 265 5.53 0.24 -5.56
CA GLN A 265 6.47 -0.77 -6.02
C GLN A 265 5.78 -2.06 -6.46
N LEU A 266 4.81 -2.56 -5.69
CA LEU A 266 4.05 -3.76 -6.05
C LEU A 266 3.18 -3.50 -7.28
N THR A 267 2.55 -2.33 -7.40
CA THR A 267 1.79 -1.99 -8.60
C THR A 267 2.69 -1.98 -9.83
N LEU A 268 3.85 -1.34 -9.77
CA LEU A 268 4.81 -1.30 -10.87
C LEU A 268 5.35 -2.69 -11.22
N PHE A 269 5.69 -3.50 -10.20
CA PHE A 269 6.14 -4.86 -10.40
C PHE A 269 5.08 -5.74 -11.06
N ARG A 270 3.82 -5.61 -10.64
CA ARG A 270 2.69 -6.37 -11.21
C ARG A 270 2.37 -5.94 -12.64
N LEU A 271 2.49 -4.66 -12.96
CA LEU A 271 2.39 -4.17 -14.34
C LEU A 271 3.52 -4.71 -15.21
N TYR A 272 4.77 -4.70 -14.70
CA TYR A 272 5.91 -5.30 -15.38
C TYR A 272 5.70 -6.79 -15.63
N ARG A 273 5.26 -7.54 -14.61
CA ARG A 273 5.05 -8.99 -14.73
C ARG A 273 3.95 -9.34 -15.72
N TRP A 274 2.85 -8.58 -15.71
CA TRP A 274 1.79 -8.69 -16.71
C TRP A 274 2.35 -8.42 -18.12
N ALA A 275 3.10 -7.33 -18.31
CA ALA A 275 3.67 -7.00 -19.62
C ALA A 275 4.64 -8.10 -20.13
N ASP A 276 5.45 -8.68 -19.24
CA ASP A 276 6.36 -9.80 -19.55
C ASP A 276 5.58 -11.08 -19.92
N ALA A 277 4.45 -11.35 -19.27
CA ALA A 277 3.58 -12.47 -19.61
C ALA A 277 2.96 -12.33 -21.01
N GLN A 278 2.76 -11.10 -21.50
CA GLN A 278 2.22 -10.80 -22.84
C GLN A 278 3.27 -10.75 -23.97
N GLY A 279 4.55 -10.96 -23.67
CA GLY A 279 5.65 -10.81 -24.64
C GLY A 279 5.51 -11.67 -25.92
N PRO A 280 6.06 -11.21 -27.06
CA PRO A 280 5.89 -11.86 -28.36
C PRO A 280 6.42 -13.30 -28.35
N GLY A 281 5.54 -14.25 -28.66
CA GLY A 281 5.83 -15.70 -28.73
C GLY A 281 5.11 -16.58 -27.70
N LYS A 282 4.39 -15.99 -26.73
CA LYS A 282 3.67 -16.76 -25.68
C LYS A 282 2.14 -16.80 -25.85
N GLY A 283 1.58 -16.05 -26.81
CA GLY A 283 0.13 -15.89 -27.01
C GLY A 283 -0.50 -16.65 -28.18
N THR A 284 0.23 -17.50 -28.91
CA THR A 284 -0.27 -18.09 -30.17
C THR A 284 -0.65 -19.58 -30.12
N ASN A 285 -0.93 -20.17 -28.95
CA ASN A 285 -1.33 -21.58 -28.87
C ASN A 285 -2.44 -21.87 -27.85
N GLN A 286 -3.51 -21.07 -27.82
CA GLN A 286 -4.80 -21.52 -27.28
C GLN A 286 -5.93 -21.00 -28.18
N ARG A 287 -6.29 -21.82 -29.18
CA ARG A 287 -7.60 -21.85 -29.83
C ARG A 287 -8.21 -23.20 -29.57
#